data_AF-A0A6U4NT80-F1
#
_entry.id   AF-A0A6U4NT80-F1
#
_cell.length_a   1.000
_cell.length_b   1.000
_cell.length_c   1.000
_cell.angle_alpha   90.00
_cell.angle_beta   90.00
_cell.angle_gamma   90.00
#
_symmetry.space_group_name_H-M   'P 1'
#
loop_
_entity.id
_entity.type
_entity.pdbx_description
1 polymer ?
#
loop_
_entity_poly.entity_id
_entity_poly.type
_entity_poly.pdbx_seq_one_letter_code
_entity_poly.pdbx_strand_id
1 'polypeptide(L)'
;MPKKGGKKAKVVESPEEKALREATEKLKAEEDKRRKEEAMRTKLAEDLAEEARFAKLNLAKIQNQWRKLMRLAKVESLRKDLEIMSQNHEREVDMKDAIIQMLDRDLDEAEEQYQMALRSHLQNVDALIDLYNHKVRQLESEFEAEIRQLQNDFQTERTEIVTKHAAAKGELMDIIELVEQQFKDTEADAKQDFDSYCEELKNKNLEDRNVLKLMLEAQIETLENHFANAAETYDQTTRQRTQQFRNLTQKDRTSAQTIEAQLKRLQRLQDTLAHWRMKIASNMKECDDRNRLMKEERDQISRHFQELKARMNKMRDEQGARLMEMSISSRKCVQTLNSQKKRAETILRYAELNRKLETDREKVLPFHPIVIAEEDASIPDDLMTEANALSSYALGPNGKPVEEWNYMDEFFKRYNKVLLDKMAIGRKKESLSAENGDLRSILKQYLDGISVNADVMTEPNPLFVLNNRTNIQAAAVLSEDPITVQSANIVVNQRAMMQRQ
;
A
#
# COMPACT_ATOMS: atom_id res chain seq x y z
N MET A 1 -19.33 -101.77 97.90
CA MET A 1 -20.13 -102.98 98.22
C MET A 1 -19.55 -104.17 97.45
N PRO A 2 -19.32 -105.33 98.09
CA PRO A 2 -18.11 -106.13 97.87
C PRO A 2 -18.38 -107.52 97.27
N LYS A 3 -17.34 -108.19 96.74
CA LYS A 3 -17.15 -109.66 96.80
C LYS A 3 -15.74 -110.02 96.30
N LYS A 4 -14.89 -110.53 97.20
CA LYS A 4 -14.36 -111.92 97.24
C LYS A 4 -13.59 -112.29 95.96
N GLY A 5 -12.28 -112.54 95.98
CA GLY A 5 -11.58 -113.48 96.85
C GLY A 5 -11.45 -114.83 96.12
N GLY A 6 -10.23 -115.20 95.71
CA GLY A 6 -9.94 -116.49 95.08
C GLY A 6 -8.44 -116.71 94.93
N LYS A 7 -7.88 -117.58 95.79
CA LYS A 7 -6.46 -117.97 95.86
C LYS A 7 -6.13 -119.08 94.84
N LYS A 8 -4.93 -118.96 94.26
CA LYS A 8 -3.95 -119.98 93.82
C LYS A 8 -4.42 -121.43 93.57
N ALA A 9 -4.13 -121.92 92.36
CA ALA A 9 -3.69 -123.29 92.13
C ALA A 9 -2.39 -123.25 91.28
N LYS A 10 -1.30 -123.77 91.84
CA LYS A 10 0.00 -123.96 91.19
C LYS A 10 -0.02 -125.39 90.65
N VAL A 11 -0.14 -125.57 89.34
CA VAL A 11 -0.06 -126.87 88.68
C VAL A 11 1.18 -126.87 87.78
N VAL A 12 1.86 -128.00 87.84
CA VAL A 12 3.21 -128.32 87.39
C VAL A 12 3.34 -128.23 85.87
N GLU A 13 4.52 -127.78 85.44
CA GLU A 13 4.89 -127.42 84.07
C GLU A 13 5.16 -128.64 83.18
N SER A 14 4.78 -128.54 81.90
CA SER A 14 5.42 -129.22 80.77
C SER A 14 6.02 -128.15 79.84
N PRO A 15 7.27 -128.29 79.39
CA PRO A 15 8.05 -127.21 78.75
C PRO A 15 7.53 -126.67 77.40
N GLU A 16 6.55 -127.31 76.75
CA GLU A 16 5.99 -126.84 75.46
C GLU A 16 4.75 -125.93 75.60
N GLU A 17 3.93 -126.05 76.64
CA GLU A 17 2.71 -125.22 76.81
C GLU A 17 3.00 -123.82 77.40
N LYS A 18 4.14 -123.65 78.09
CA LYS A 18 4.59 -122.37 78.63
C LYS A 18 5.02 -121.39 77.53
N ALA A 19 5.63 -121.91 76.46
CA ALA A 19 6.03 -121.13 75.29
C ALA A 19 4.82 -120.60 74.49
N LEU A 20 3.74 -121.37 74.36
CA LEU A 20 2.55 -120.99 73.60
C LEU A 20 1.67 -119.95 74.33
N ARG A 21 1.58 -120.03 75.67
CA ARG A 21 0.93 -118.98 76.48
C ARG A 21 1.73 -117.68 76.50
N GLU A 22 3.05 -117.76 76.68
CA GLU A 22 3.88 -116.55 76.59
C GLU A 22 3.84 -115.93 75.18
N ALA A 23 3.75 -116.73 74.11
CA ALA A 23 3.59 -116.21 72.75
C ALA A 23 2.21 -115.56 72.51
N THR A 24 1.13 -116.15 73.02
CA THR A 24 -0.24 -115.60 72.86
C THR A 24 -0.50 -114.39 73.78
N GLU A 25 0.09 -114.34 74.97
CA GLU A 25 0.07 -113.15 75.84
C GLU A 25 0.95 -112.02 75.28
N LYS A 26 2.11 -112.35 74.68
CA LYS A 26 2.92 -111.36 73.94
C LYS A 26 2.17 -110.78 72.75
N LEU A 27 1.49 -111.62 71.95
CA LEU A 27 0.65 -111.16 70.83
C LEU A 27 -0.51 -110.27 71.27
N LYS A 28 -1.23 -110.63 72.35
CA LYS A 28 -2.31 -109.78 72.89
C LYS A 28 -1.79 -108.47 73.49
N ALA A 29 -0.67 -108.52 74.20
CA ALA A 29 -0.03 -107.31 74.72
C ALA A 29 0.49 -106.40 73.58
N GLU A 30 0.96 -106.99 72.49
CA GLU A 30 1.38 -106.29 71.28
C GLU A 30 0.18 -105.69 70.52
N GLU A 31 -0.94 -106.40 70.40
CA GLU A 31 -2.19 -105.88 69.83
C GLU A 31 -2.83 -104.78 70.68
N ASP A 32 -2.84 -104.90 72.01
CA ASP A 32 -3.32 -103.86 72.92
C ASP A 32 -2.39 -102.64 72.93
N LYS A 33 -1.08 -102.85 72.78
CA LYS A 33 -0.10 -101.77 72.58
C LYS A 33 -0.34 -101.08 71.24
N ARG A 34 -0.60 -101.84 70.17
CA ARG A 34 -0.94 -101.30 68.85
C ARG A 34 -2.27 -100.54 68.88
N ARG A 35 -3.29 -101.02 69.59
CA ARG A 35 -4.56 -100.29 69.80
C ARG A 35 -4.38 -98.99 70.57
N LYS A 36 -3.53 -98.98 71.60
CA LYS A 36 -3.19 -97.74 72.33
C LYS A 36 -2.42 -96.77 71.45
N GLU A 37 -1.47 -97.26 70.65
CA GLU A 37 -0.73 -96.45 69.68
C GLU A 37 -1.63 -95.90 68.57
N GLU A 38 -2.58 -96.70 68.07
CA GLU A 38 -3.61 -96.29 67.11
C GLU A 38 -4.55 -95.25 67.72
N ALA A 39 -5.03 -95.43 68.96
CA ALA A 39 -5.86 -94.46 69.67
C ALA A 39 -5.12 -93.13 69.99
N MET A 40 -3.82 -93.20 70.27
CA MET A 40 -2.98 -92.00 70.44
C MET A 40 -2.74 -91.31 69.09
N ARG A 41 -2.59 -92.07 68.00
CA ARG A 41 -2.50 -91.52 66.64
C ARG A 41 -3.80 -90.87 66.18
N THR A 42 -4.96 -91.45 66.48
CA THR A 42 -6.25 -90.83 66.14
C THR A 42 -6.47 -89.55 66.93
N LYS A 43 -6.15 -89.53 68.23
CA LYS A 43 -6.20 -88.30 69.03
C LYS A 43 -5.26 -87.22 68.52
N LEU A 44 -4.01 -87.58 68.20
CA LEU A 44 -3.06 -86.63 67.61
C LEU A 44 -3.58 -86.10 66.26
N ALA A 45 -4.20 -86.95 65.44
CA ALA A 45 -4.79 -86.53 64.17
C ALA A 45 -6.02 -85.62 64.37
N GLU A 46 -6.83 -85.86 65.39
CA GLU A 46 -7.95 -85.00 65.79
C GLU A 46 -7.44 -83.65 66.30
N ASP A 47 -6.46 -83.63 67.20
CA ASP A 47 -5.83 -82.41 67.73
C ASP A 47 -5.18 -81.59 66.60
N LEU A 48 -4.47 -82.25 65.67
CA LEU A 48 -3.92 -81.59 64.48
C LEU A 48 -5.01 -81.05 63.54
N ALA A 49 -6.15 -81.74 63.42
CA ALA A 49 -7.27 -81.27 62.61
C ALA A 49 -7.97 -80.07 63.27
N GLU A 50 -8.09 -80.06 64.60
CA GLU A 50 -8.60 -78.93 65.37
C GLU A 50 -7.65 -77.74 65.30
N GLU A 51 -6.35 -77.95 65.47
CA GLU A 51 -5.33 -76.91 65.30
C GLU A 51 -5.34 -76.35 63.87
N ALA A 52 -5.46 -77.20 62.85
CA ALA A 52 -5.59 -76.76 61.45
C ALA A 52 -6.88 -75.95 61.22
N ARG A 53 -7.99 -76.30 61.88
CA ARG A 53 -9.24 -75.53 61.85
C ARG A 53 -9.09 -74.19 62.54
N PHE A 54 -8.48 -74.15 63.72
CA PHE A 54 -8.21 -72.90 64.44
C PHE A 54 -7.22 -72.01 63.69
N ALA A 55 -6.18 -72.58 63.06
CA ALA A 55 -5.25 -71.87 62.20
C ALA A 55 -5.97 -71.22 61.00
N LYS A 56 -6.86 -71.96 60.32
CA LYS A 56 -7.70 -71.40 59.23
C LYS A 56 -8.63 -70.29 59.72
N LEU A 57 -9.29 -70.48 60.86
CA LEU A 57 -10.18 -69.48 61.45
C LEU A 57 -9.41 -68.22 61.86
N ASN A 58 -8.27 -68.38 62.52
CA ASN A 58 -7.40 -67.29 62.96
C ASN A 58 -6.81 -66.55 61.76
N LEU A 59 -6.39 -67.26 60.71
CA LEU A 59 -5.96 -66.66 59.45
C LEU A 59 -7.09 -65.83 58.82
N ALA A 60 -8.32 -66.34 58.79
CA ALA A 60 -9.47 -65.60 58.25
C ALA A 60 -9.80 -64.34 59.10
N LYS A 61 -9.69 -64.43 60.43
CA LYS A 61 -9.86 -63.28 61.34
C LYS A 61 -8.77 -62.24 61.12
N ILE A 62 -7.52 -62.66 61.02
CA ILE A 62 -6.36 -61.80 60.73
C ILE A 62 -6.53 -61.14 59.35
N GLN A 63 -6.89 -61.90 58.32
CA GLN A 63 -7.17 -61.36 56.99
C GLN A 63 -8.32 -60.35 57.00
N ASN A 64 -9.39 -60.58 57.77
CA ASN A 64 -10.49 -59.62 57.87
C ASN A 64 -10.04 -58.31 58.55
N GLN A 65 -9.26 -58.42 59.63
CA GLN A 65 -8.66 -57.26 60.30
C GLN A 65 -7.69 -56.51 59.37
N TRP A 66 -6.84 -57.22 58.63
CA TRP A 66 -5.96 -56.62 57.61
C TRP A 66 -6.75 -55.94 56.50
N ARG A 67 -7.84 -56.53 55.99
CA ARG A 67 -8.70 -55.86 55.01
C ARG A 67 -9.33 -54.59 55.57
N LYS A 68 -9.69 -54.56 56.85
CA LYS A 68 -10.21 -53.35 57.50
C LYS A 68 -9.11 -52.27 57.58
N LEU A 69 -7.91 -52.64 58.05
CA LEU A 69 -6.77 -51.72 58.13
C LEU A 69 -6.34 -51.20 56.76
N MET A 70 -6.20 -52.07 55.77
CA MET A 70 -5.83 -51.71 54.39
C MET A 70 -6.89 -50.82 53.74
N ARG A 71 -8.18 -51.06 53.99
CA ARG A 71 -9.25 -50.17 53.51
C ARG A 71 -9.16 -48.79 54.16
N LEU A 72 -8.93 -48.71 55.47
CA LEU A 72 -8.77 -47.43 56.16
C LEU A 72 -7.55 -46.67 55.62
N ALA A 73 -6.41 -47.34 55.47
CA ALA A 73 -5.20 -46.76 54.89
C ALA A 73 -5.42 -46.30 53.44
N LYS A 74 -6.14 -47.09 52.62
CA LYS A 74 -6.44 -46.71 51.24
C LYS A 74 -7.42 -45.54 51.17
N VAL A 75 -8.45 -45.50 52.02
CA VAL A 75 -9.37 -44.36 52.12
C VAL A 75 -8.62 -43.10 52.52
N GLU A 76 -7.68 -43.18 53.46
CA GLU A 76 -6.87 -42.03 53.85
C GLU A 76 -5.93 -41.55 52.72
N SER A 77 -5.29 -42.48 52.01
CA SER A 77 -4.51 -42.16 50.79
C SER A 77 -5.40 -41.48 49.73
N LEU A 78 -6.57 -42.03 49.42
CA LEU A 78 -7.48 -41.46 48.44
C LEU A 78 -7.99 -40.07 48.83
N ARG A 79 -8.19 -39.80 50.13
CA ARG A 79 -8.55 -38.47 50.61
C ARG A 79 -7.43 -37.46 50.37
N LYS A 80 -6.18 -37.85 50.62
CA LYS A 80 -5.00 -37.01 50.34
C LYS A 80 -4.87 -36.77 48.83
N ASP A 81 -5.06 -37.80 48.00
CA ASP A 81 -5.04 -37.66 46.54
C ASP A 81 -6.16 -36.72 46.05
N LEU A 82 -7.37 -36.81 46.62
CA LEU A 82 -8.50 -35.93 46.29
C LEU A 82 -8.23 -34.48 46.72
N GLU A 83 -7.61 -34.27 47.88
CA GLU A 83 -7.21 -32.93 48.35
C GLU A 83 -6.16 -32.31 47.43
N ILE A 84 -5.14 -33.07 47.01
CA ILE A 84 -4.15 -32.62 46.02
C ILE A 84 -4.82 -32.28 44.68
N MET A 85 -5.72 -33.14 44.20
CA MET A 85 -6.47 -32.89 42.97
C MET A 85 -7.34 -31.63 43.07
N SER A 86 -8.01 -31.41 44.21
CA SER A 86 -8.80 -30.21 44.47
C SER A 86 -7.94 -28.94 44.46
N GLN A 87 -6.77 -28.97 45.12
CA GLN A 87 -5.85 -27.83 45.12
C GLN A 87 -5.28 -27.53 43.73
N ASN A 88 -4.98 -28.57 42.94
CA ASN A 88 -4.55 -28.38 41.56
C ASN A 88 -5.66 -27.77 40.72
N HIS A 89 -6.89 -28.25 40.88
CA HIS A 89 -8.04 -27.69 40.17
C HIS A 89 -8.31 -26.23 40.54
N GLU A 90 -8.23 -25.86 41.83
CA GLU A 90 -8.35 -24.47 42.27
C GLU A 90 -7.28 -23.58 41.62
N ARG A 91 -6.01 -24.04 41.55
CA ARG A 91 -4.95 -23.30 40.86
C ARG A 91 -5.21 -23.14 39.37
N GLU A 92 -5.72 -24.18 38.70
CA GLU A 92 -6.10 -24.09 37.29
C GLU A 92 -7.25 -23.10 37.07
N VAL A 93 -8.23 -23.06 37.98
CA VAL A 93 -9.32 -22.08 37.95
C VAL A 93 -8.77 -20.67 38.14
N ASP A 94 -7.92 -20.43 39.15
CA ASP A 94 -7.31 -19.13 39.38
C ASP A 94 -6.47 -18.66 38.18
N MET A 95 -5.73 -19.57 37.55
CA MET A 95 -4.98 -19.28 36.33
C MET A 95 -5.90 -18.90 35.17
N LYS A 96 -6.98 -19.67 34.96
CA LYS A 96 -7.95 -19.38 33.89
C LYS A 96 -8.68 -18.07 34.14
N ASP A 97 -9.06 -17.78 35.38
CA ASP A 97 -9.68 -16.50 35.76
C ASP A 97 -8.74 -15.32 35.55
N ALA A 98 -7.43 -15.49 35.85
CA ALA A 98 -6.43 -14.47 35.54
C ALA A 98 -6.28 -14.24 34.03
N ILE A 99 -6.30 -15.30 33.23
CA ILE A 99 -6.27 -15.20 31.76
C ILE A 99 -7.52 -14.48 31.25
N ILE A 100 -8.71 -14.83 31.75
CA ILE A 100 -9.96 -14.16 31.38
C ILE A 100 -9.89 -12.65 31.70
N GLN A 101 -9.41 -12.28 32.88
CA GLN A 101 -9.26 -10.86 33.24
C GLN A 101 -8.25 -10.12 32.36
N MET A 102 -7.16 -10.78 31.93
CA MET A 102 -6.24 -10.18 30.97
C MET A 102 -6.89 -10.02 29.59
N LEU A 103 -7.61 -11.04 29.12
CA LEU A 103 -8.32 -10.98 27.84
C LEU A 103 -9.41 -9.91 27.82
N ASP A 104 -10.12 -9.71 28.92
CA ASP A 104 -11.11 -8.63 29.04
C ASP A 104 -10.44 -7.26 28.93
N ARG A 105 -9.26 -7.06 29.57
CA ARG A 105 -8.49 -5.82 29.41
C ARG A 105 -7.96 -5.63 28.00
N ASP A 106 -7.43 -6.67 27.39
CA ASP A 106 -6.97 -6.64 25.99
C ASP A 106 -8.12 -6.26 25.04
N LEU A 107 -9.35 -6.73 25.32
CA LEU A 107 -10.54 -6.38 24.55
C LEU A 107 -10.90 -4.90 24.73
N ASP A 108 -10.91 -4.39 25.96
CA ASP A 108 -11.17 -2.97 26.25
C ASP A 108 -10.13 -2.07 25.57
N GLU A 109 -8.84 -2.42 25.64
CA GLU A 109 -7.76 -1.68 24.99
C GLU A 109 -7.89 -1.70 23.46
N ALA A 110 -8.23 -2.86 22.88
CA ALA A 110 -8.47 -2.98 21.44
C ALA A 110 -9.69 -2.15 21.00
N GLU A 111 -10.75 -2.11 21.80
CA GLU A 111 -11.93 -1.28 21.53
C GLU A 111 -11.57 0.21 21.61
N GLU A 112 -10.82 0.65 22.62
CA GLU A 112 -10.39 2.04 22.73
C GLU A 112 -9.51 2.46 21.54
N GLN A 113 -8.56 1.61 21.15
CA GLN A 113 -7.73 1.85 19.95
C GLN A 113 -8.58 1.94 18.68
N TYR A 114 -9.56 1.05 18.51
CA TYR A 114 -10.49 1.09 17.38
C TYR A 114 -11.31 2.39 17.38
N GLN A 115 -11.89 2.78 18.53
CA GLN A 115 -12.65 4.02 18.65
C GLN A 115 -11.78 5.25 18.37
N MET A 116 -10.53 5.28 18.84
CA MET A 116 -9.59 6.36 18.56
C MET A 116 -9.23 6.44 17.07
N ALA A 117 -8.95 5.30 16.43
CA ALA A 117 -8.69 5.22 15.00
C ALA A 117 -9.92 5.68 14.18
N LEU A 118 -11.13 5.26 14.58
CA LEU A 118 -12.37 5.68 13.94
C LEU A 118 -12.59 7.20 14.08
N ARG A 119 -12.42 7.77 15.28
CA ARG A 119 -12.53 9.23 15.49
C ARG A 119 -11.53 10.01 14.63
N SER A 120 -10.28 9.55 14.57
CA SER A 120 -9.25 10.14 13.71
C SER A 120 -9.62 10.02 12.23
N HIS A 121 -10.10 8.86 11.78
CA HIS A 121 -10.55 8.67 10.41
C HIS A 121 -11.71 9.60 10.05
N LEU A 122 -12.73 9.71 10.91
CA LEU A 122 -13.86 10.62 10.72
C LEU A 122 -13.40 12.08 10.63
N GLN A 123 -12.50 12.52 11.52
CA GLN A 123 -11.93 13.87 11.44
C GLN A 123 -11.18 14.13 10.12
N ASN A 124 -10.44 13.13 9.62
CA ASN A 124 -9.77 13.23 8.32
C ASN A 124 -10.77 13.30 7.16
N VAL A 125 -11.87 12.55 7.23
CA VAL A 125 -12.95 12.60 6.25
C VAL A 125 -13.66 13.95 6.29
N ASP A 126 -13.95 14.49 7.48
CA ASP A 126 -14.55 15.82 7.63
C ASP A 126 -13.63 16.92 7.07
N ALA A 127 -12.33 16.87 7.38
CA ALA A 127 -11.35 17.79 6.81
C ALA A 127 -11.27 17.70 5.27
N LEU A 128 -11.40 16.49 4.72
CA LEU A 128 -11.47 16.28 3.28
C LEU A 128 -12.75 16.88 2.69
N ILE A 129 -13.90 16.67 3.33
CA ILE A 129 -15.19 17.25 2.94
C ILE A 129 -15.09 18.77 2.94
N ASP A 130 -14.50 19.38 3.97
CA ASP A 130 -14.30 20.84 4.05
C ASP A 130 -13.41 21.37 2.93
N LEU A 131 -12.33 20.66 2.59
CA LEU A 131 -11.47 21.01 1.47
C LEU A 131 -12.23 20.95 0.14
N TYR A 132 -13.02 19.89 -0.09
CA TYR A 132 -13.85 19.78 -1.29
C TYR A 132 -14.92 20.87 -1.34
N ASN A 133 -15.59 21.16 -0.24
CA ASN A 133 -16.57 22.24 -0.15
C ASN A 133 -15.95 23.60 -0.44
N HIS A 134 -14.74 23.87 0.07
CA HIS A 134 -14.01 25.09 -0.24
C HIS A 134 -13.67 25.18 -1.74
N LYS A 135 -13.19 24.09 -2.33
CA LYS A 135 -12.88 24.03 -3.76
C LYS A 135 -14.11 24.23 -4.64
N VAL A 136 -15.24 23.63 -4.27
CA VAL A 136 -16.52 23.82 -4.98
C VAL A 136 -16.95 25.28 -4.92
N ARG A 137 -16.95 25.90 -3.73
CA ARG A 137 -17.29 27.32 -3.58
C ARG A 137 -16.34 28.24 -4.36
N GLN A 138 -15.05 27.92 -4.41
CA GLN A 138 -14.09 28.66 -5.21
C GLN A 138 -14.43 28.57 -6.71
N LEU A 139 -14.67 27.36 -7.22
CA LEU A 139 -15.06 27.15 -8.62
C LEU A 139 -16.38 27.83 -8.96
N GLU A 140 -17.38 27.77 -8.06
CA GLU A 140 -18.65 28.50 -8.22
C GLU A 140 -18.42 30.01 -8.28
N SER A 141 -17.58 30.56 -7.40
CA SER A 141 -17.25 31.98 -7.40
C SER A 141 -16.48 32.42 -8.64
N GLU A 142 -15.53 31.61 -9.12
CA GLU A 142 -14.78 31.86 -10.36
C GLU A 142 -15.72 31.83 -11.56
N PHE A 143 -16.59 30.82 -11.65
CA PHE A 143 -17.58 30.69 -12.71
C PHE A 143 -18.60 31.84 -12.72
N GLU A 144 -19.10 32.25 -11.56
CA GLU A 144 -19.95 33.44 -11.45
C GLU A 144 -19.23 34.72 -11.86
N ALA A 145 -17.95 34.87 -11.50
CA ALA A 145 -17.15 36.02 -11.90
C ALA A 145 -16.96 36.06 -13.42
N GLU A 146 -16.65 34.93 -14.05
CA GLU A 146 -16.54 34.79 -15.51
C GLU A 146 -17.87 35.12 -16.20
N ILE A 147 -19.00 34.63 -15.68
CA ILE A 147 -20.33 34.96 -16.22
C ILE A 147 -20.58 36.47 -16.13
N ARG A 148 -20.30 37.10 -14.99
CA ARG A 148 -20.51 38.54 -14.81
C ARG A 148 -19.61 39.35 -15.73
N GLN A 149 -18.36 38.94 -15.91
CA GLN A 149 -17.44 39.57 -16.85
C GLN A 149 -17.98 39.46 -18.27
N LEU A 150 -18.38 38.26 -18.71
CA LEU A 150 -18.92 38.04 -20.04
C LEU A 150 -20.21 38.84 -20.28
N GLN A 151 -21.10 38.91 -19.30
CA GLN A 151 -22.31 39.73 -19.36
C GLN A 151 -21.97 41.23 -19.50
N ASN A 152 -21.00 41.72 -18.74
CA ASN A 152 -20.55 43.11 -18.84
C ASN A 152 -19.95 43.38 -20.22
N ASP A 153 -19.09 42.50 -20.73
CA ASP A 153 -18.48 42.62 -22.05
C ASP A 153 -19.56 42.69 -23.15
N PHE A 154 -20.53 41.76 -23.15
CA PHE A 154 -21.66 41.82 -24.09
C PHE A 154 -22.51 43.08 -23.94
N GLN A 155 -22.73 43.54 -22.71
CA GLN A 155 -23.48 44.77 -22.49
C GLN A 155 -22.74 46.00 -23.02
N THR A 156 -21.42 46.07 -22.81
CA THR A 156 -20.59 47.16 -23.35
C THR A 156 -20.59 47.14 -24.88
N GLU A 157 -20.36 45.98 -25.50
CA GLU A 157 -20.42 45.81 -26.95
C GLU A 157 -21.80 46.22 -27.50
N ARG A 158 -22.88 45.78 -26.84
CA ARG A 158 -24.25 46.19 -27.20
C ARG A 158 -24.42 47.70 -27.14
N THR A 159 -23.94 48.35 -26.08
CA THR A 159 -24.04 49.81 -25.94
C THR A 159 -23.21 50.54 -27.00
N GLU A 160 -22.03 50.04 -27.34
CA GLU A 160 -21.21 50.58 -28.43
C GLU A 160 -21.88 50.45 -29.79
N ILE A 161 -22.46 49.28 -30.11
CA ILE A 161 -23.15 49.07 -31.37
C ILE A 161 -24.36 50.00 -31.48
N VAL A 162 -25.17 50.12 -30.42
CA VAL A 162 -26.35 50.98 -30.40
C VAL A 162 -25.96 52.46 -30.54
N THR A 163 -24.91 52.91 -29.84
CA THR A 163 -24.44 54.30 -29.92
C THR A 163 -23.85 54.63 -31.29
N LYS A 164 -22.99 53.76 -31.85
CA LYS A 164 -22.46 53.91 -33.22
C LYS A 164 -23.58 53.92 -34.27
N HIS A 165 -24.56 53.03 -34.14
CA HIS A 165 -25.71 53.00 -35.04
C HIS A 165 -26.58 54.26 -34.92
N ALA A 166 -26.82 54.75 -33.70
CA ALA A 166 -27.57 55.99 -33.47
C ALA A 166 -26.85 57.21 -34.05
N ALA A 167 -25.52 57.29 -33.89
CA ALA A 167 -24.69 58.35 -34.48
C ALA A 167 -24.74 58.30 -36.01
N ALA A 168 -24.50 57.14 -36.62
CA ALA A 168 -24.56 56.97 -38.08
C ALA A 168 -25.95 57.29 -38.65
N LYS A 169 -27.03 56.94 -37.93
CA LYS A 169 -28.40 57.31 -38.30
C LYS A 169 -28.61 58.83 -38.23
N GLY A 170 -28.06 59.49 -37.20
CA GLY A 170 -28.09 60.95 -37.07
C GLY A 170 -27.38 61.64 -38.23
N GLU A 171 -26.14 61.23 -38.51
CA GLU A 171 -25.37 61.75 -39.65
C GLU A 171 -26.10 61.57 -40.99
N LEU A 172 -26.75 60.42 -41.20
CA LEU A 172 -27.54 60.20 -42.41
C LEU A 172 -28.75 61.13 -42.50
N MET A 173 -29.42 61.40 -41.37
CA MET A 173 -30.53 62.34 -41.32
C MET A 173 -30.06 63.78 -41.58
N ASP A 174 -28.92 64.19 -41.04
CA ASP A 174 -28.34 65.51 -41.28
C ASP A 174 -27.95 65.68 -42.76
N ILE A 175 -27.41 64.63 -43.39
CA ILE A 175 -27.13 64.63 -44.83
C ILE A 175 -28.42 64.74 -45.65
N ILE A 176 -29.48 64.02 -45.28
CA ILE A 176 -30.78 64.11 -45.95
C ILE A 176 -31.33 65.54 -45.84
N GLU A 177 -31.30 66.13 -44.64
CA GLU A 177 -31.78 67.51 -44.43
C GLU A 177 -30.95 68.53 -45.22
N LEU A 178 -29.62 68.38 -45.24
CA LEU A 178 -28.73 69.24 -46.04
C LEU A 178 -29.03 69.12 -47.53
N VAL A 179 -29.23 67.90 -48.05
CA VAL A 179 -29.56 67.66 -49.45
C VAL A 179 -30.94 68.23 -49.80
N GLU A 180 -31.95 68.04 -48.95
CA GLU A 180 -33.27 68.64 -49.13
C GLU A 180 -33.21 70.17 -49.13
N GLN A 181 -32.37 70.78 -48.28
CA GLN A 181 -32.16 72.22 -48.27
C GLN A 181 -31.47 72.71 -49.54
N GLN A 182 -30.42 72.02 -50.00
CA GLN A 182 -29.77 72.32 -51.28
C GLN A 182 -30.73 72.20 -52.47
N PHE A 183 -31.62 71.19 -52.47
CA PHE A 183 -32.66 71.08 -53.49
C PHE A 183 -33.64 72.27 -53.44
N LYS A 184 -34.04 72.72 -52.25
CA LYS A 184 -34.91 73.91 -52.13
C LYS A 184 -34.20 75.18 -52.59
N ASP A 185 -32.94 75.35 -52.22
CA ASP A 185 -32.14 76.53 -52.60
C ASP A 185 -31.91 76.55 -54.12
N THR A 186 -31.54 75.42 -54.73
CA THR A 186 -31.39 75.32 -56.19
C THR A 186 -32.72 75.51 -56.94
N GLU A 187 -33.84 75.05 -56.38
CA GLU A 187 -35.17 75.31 -56.95
C GLU A 187 -35.53 76.80 -56.85
N ALA A 188 -35.16 77.48 -55.76
CA ALA A 188 -35.37 78.91 -55.57
C ALA A 188 -34.50 79.74 -56.52
N ASP A 189 -33.21 79.40 -56.65
CA ASP A 189 -32.29 80.03 -57.60
C ASP A 189 -32.79 79.86 -59.04
N ALA A 190 -33.22 78.66 -59.42
CA ALA A 190 -33.78 78.41 -60.75
C ALA A 190 -35.06 79.21 -61.02
N LYS A 191 -35.92 79.39 -60.02
CA LYS A 191 -37.09 80.28 -60.11
C LYS A 191 -36.68 81.75 -60.25
N GLN A 192 -35.71 82.20 -59.46
CA GLN A 192 -35.21 83.57 -59.52
C GLN A 192 -34.54 83.87 -60.87
N ASP A 193 -33.74 82.95 -61.40
CA ASP A 193 -33.12 83.05 -62.73
C ASP A 193 -34.18 83.11 -63.82
N PHE A 194 -35.22 82.27 -63.72
CA PHE A 194 -36.35 82.28 -64.64
C PHE A 194 -37.10 83.63 -64.61
N ASP A 195 -37.42 84.13 -63.42
CA ASP A 195 -38.10 85.42 -63.24
C ASP A 195 -37.22 86.58 -63.76
N SER A 196 -35.92 86.56 -63.47
CA SER A 196 -34.95 87.54 -63.98
C SER A 196 -34.86 87.51 -65.50
N TYR A 197 -34.82 86.32 -66.10
CA TYR A 197 -34.84 86.16 -67.55
C TYR A 197 -36.15 86.68 -68.16
N CYS A 198 -37.29 86.44 -67.51
CA CYS A 198 -38.57 87.00 -67.93
C CYS A 198 -38.58 88.53 -67.87
N GLU A 199 -38.02 89.14 -66.83
CA GLU A 199 -37.88 90.61 -66.73
C GLU A 199 -36.91 91.17 -67.76
N GLU A 200 -35.76 90.53 -67.98
CA GLU A 200 -34.82 90.91 -69.04
C GLU A 200 -35.46 90.84 -70.41
N LEU A 201 -36.22 89.77 -70.71
CA LEU A 201 -36.92 89.64 -71.98
C LEU A 201 -37.99 90.74 -72.14
N LYS A 202 -38.69 91.08 -71.05
CA LYS A 202 -39.65 92.17 -71.04
C LYS A 202 -38.98 93.53 -71.26
N ASN A 203 -37.83 93.77 -70.65
CA ASN A 203 -37.03 94.99 -70.82
C ASN A 203 -36.46 95.08 -72.24
N LYS A 204 -35.87 94.00 -72.76
CA LYS A 204 -35.42 93.92 -74.16
C LYS A 204 -36.55 94.20 -75.13
N ASN A 205 -37.73 93.61 -74.94
CA ASN A 205 -38.89 93.90 -75.79
C ASN A 205 -39.35 95.37 -75.69
N LEU A 206 -39.25 95.98 -74.50
CA LEU A 206 -39.54 97.40 -74.28
C LEU A 206 -38.52 98.31 -74.96
N GLU A 207 -37.24 97.97 -74.84
CA GLU A 207 -36.11 98.64 -75.50
C GLU A 207 -36.23 98.51 -77.02
N ASP A 208 -36.44 97.30 -77.55
CA ASP A 208 -36.66 97.05 -78.98
C ASP A 208 -37.87 97.83 -79.50
N ARG A 209 -38.97 97.91 -78.74
CA ARG A 209 -40.11 98.76 -79.09
C ARG A 209 -39.74 100.24 -79.13
N ASN A 210 -38.94 100.71 -78.18
CA ASN A 210 -38.50 102.11 -78.13
C ASN A 210 -37.47 102.44 -79.20
N VAL A 211 -36.53 101.54 -79.47
CA VAL A 211 -35.54 101.62 -80.55
C VAL A 211 -36.25 101.57 -81.89
N LEU A 212 -37.22 100.68 -82.09
CA LEU A 212 -38.02 100.62 -83.31
C LEU A 212 -38.84 101.90 -83.48
N LYS A 213 -39.39 102.46 -82.40
CA LYS A 213 -40.07 103.75 -82.44
C LYS A 213 -39.11 104.87 -82.89
N LEU A 214 -37.93 104.97 -82.27
CA LEU A 214 -36.89 105.94 -82.66
C LEU A 214 -36.39 105.72 -84.09
N MET A 215 -36.21 104.47 -84.50
CA MET A 215 -35.80 104.11 -85.86
C MET A 215 -36.89 104.43 -86.88
N LEU A 216 -38.17 104.25 -86.56
CA LEU A 216 -39.28 104.59 -87.45
C LEU A 216 -39.44 106.11 -87.56
N GLU A 217 -39.27 106.85 -86.46
CA GLU A 217 -39.24 108.32 -86.46
C GLU A 217 -38.05 108.83 -87.30
N ALA A 218 -36.86 108.24 -87.15
CA ALA A 218 -35.68 108.54 -87.96
C ALA A 218 -35.78 108.04 -89.41
N GLN A 219 -36.48 106.93 -89.67
CA GLN A 219 -36.75 106.43 -91.02
C GLN A 219 -37.75 107.31 -91.75
N ILE A 220 -38.72 107.92 -91.06
CA ILE A 220 -39.60 108.91 -91.66
C ILE A 220 -38.78 110.14 -92.10
N GLU A 221 -37.91 110.66 -91.24
CA GLU A 221 -37.02 111.80 -91.53
C GLU A 221 -35.96 111.48 -92.62
N THR A 222 -35.46 110.24 -92.65
CA THR A 222 -34.54 109.80 -93.71
C THR A 222 -35.24 109.41 -94.99
N LEU A 223 -36.48 108.90 -94.98
CA LEU A 223 -37.26 108.64 -96.20
C LEU A 223 -37.57 109.94 -96.94
N GLU A 224 -37.85 111.03 -96.21
CA GLU A 224 -37.96 112.38 -96.78
C GLU A 224 -36.65 112.82 -97.46
N ASN A 225 -35.49 112.50 -96.89
CA ASN A 225 -34.17 112.75 -97.50
C ASN A 225 -33.74 111.72 -98.56
N HIS A 226 -34.25 110.48 -98.50
CA HIS A 226 -33.93 109.39 -99.41
C HIS A 226 -34.74 109.46 -100.70
N PHE A 227 -35.96 110.02 -100.71
CA PHE A 227 -36.66 110.32 -101.97
C PHE A 227 -35.84 111.30 -102.84
N ALA A 228 -35.04 112.18 -102.25
CA ALA A 228 -34.14 113.09 -102.97
C ALA A 228 -32.85 112.42 -103.47
N ASN A 229 -32.24 111.54 -102.67
CA ASN A 229 -30.93 110.93 -102.99
C ASN A 229 -31.00 109.54 -103.67
N ALA A 230 -32.11 108.80 -103.53
CA ALA A 230 -32.26 107.44 -104.09
C ALA A 230 -32.51 107.41 -105.61
N ALA A 231 -32.78 108.56 -106.25
CA ALA A 231 -32.84 108.64 -107.71
C ALA A 231 -31.45 108.56 -108.38
N GLU A 232 -30.39 108.96 -107.67
CA GLU A 232 -29.06 109.16 -108.26
C GLU A 232 -28.09 108.00 -107.98
N THR A 233 -28.29 107.24 -106.90
CA THR A 233 -27.36 106.16 -106.48
C THR A 233 -27.88 104.73 -106.67
N TYR A 234 -29.08 104.54 -107.24
CA TYR A 234 -29.65 103.21 -107.51
C TYR A 234 -29.00 102.49 -108.71
N ASP A 235 -28.34 103.24 -109.61
CA ASP A 235 -27.87 102.72 -110.90
C ASP A 235 -26.52 101.99 -110.81
N GLN A 236 -25.61 102.37 -109.90
CA GLN A 236 -24.19 102.01 -110.07
C GLN A 236 -23.63 100.93 -109.11
N THR A 237 -24.26 100.61 -107.98
CA THR A 237 -23.56 99.84 -106.91
C THR A 237 -24.18 98.50 -106.47
N THR A 238 -25.33 98.11 -107.02
CA THR A 238 -26.14 97.00 -106.47
C THR A 238 -25.69 95.59 -106.89
N ARG A 239 -24.88 95.45 -107.94
CA ARG A 239 -24.59 94.11 -108.51
C ARG A 239 -23.30 93.45 -108.05
N GLN A 240 -22.24 94.19 -107.70
CA GLN A 240 -20.93 93.56 -107.40
C GLN A 240 -20.76 93.10 -105.94
N ARG A 241 -21.35 93.81 -104.97
CA ARG A 241 -21.17 93.52 -103.52
C ARG A 241 -21.94 92.27 -103.06
N THR A 242 -23.05 91.98 -103.72
CA THR A 242 -23.95 90.84 -103.43
C THR A 242 -23.32 89.49 -103.77
N GLN A 243 -22.37 89.44 -104.72
CA GLN A 243 -21.73 88.19 -105.16
C GLN A 243 -20.60 87.75 -104.22
N GLN A 244 -19.82 88.69 -103.67
CA GLN A 244 -18.66 88.39 -102.83
C GLN A 244 -19.04 87.93 -101.41
N PHE A 245 -20.10 88.51 -100.83
CA PHE A 245 -20.59 88.12 -99.51
C PHE A 245 -21.13 86.68 -99.49
N ARG A 246 -21.83 86.25 -100.54
CA ARG A 246 -22.39 84.88 -100.65
C ARG A 246 -21.31 83.79 -100.65
N ASN A 247 -20.15 84.06 -101.26
CA ASN A 247 -19.06 83.08 -101.36
C ASN A 247 -18.28 82.90 -100.04
N LEU A 248 -18.16 83.94 -99.22
CA LEU A 248 -17.48 83.88 -97.93
C LEU A 248 -18.35 83.22 -96.85
N THR A 249 -19.65 83.55 -96.79
CA THR A 249 -20.59 82.94 -95.83
C THR A 249 -20.75 81.42 -96.01
N GLN A 250 -20.61 80.93 -97.24
CA GLN A 250 -20.70 79.49 -97.51
C GLN A 250 -19.45 78.72 -97.05
N LYS A 251 -18.25 79.32 -97.08
CA LYS A 251 -17.00 78.70 -96.62
C LYS A 251 -16.87 78.67 -95.09
N ASP A 252 -17.38 79.70 -94.40
CA ASP A 252 -17.43 79.70 -92.93
C ASP A 252 -18.39 78.65 -92.40
N ARG A 253 -19.55 78.48 -93.06
CA ARG A 253 -20.55 77.48 -92.66
C ARG A 253 -20.02 76.04 -92.76
N THR A 254 -19.27 75.71 -93.81
CA THR A 254 -18.69 74.36 -93.96
C THR A 254 -17.53 74.12 -92.99
N SER A 255 -16.72 75.14 -92.70
CA SER A 255 -15.60 75.06 -91.75
C SER A 255 -16.12 74.89 -90.31
N ALA A 256 -17.15 75.66 -89.91
CA ALA A 256 -17.78 75.55 -88.60
C ALA A 256 -18.40 74.16 -88.35
N GLN A 257 -19.10 73.61 -89.36
CA GLN A 257 -19.66 72.25 -89.27
C GLN A 257 -18.58 71.17 -89.13
N THR A 258 -17.44 71.35 -89.78
CA THR A 258 -16.31 70.40 -89.69
C THR A 258 -15.64 70.47 -88.31
N ILE A 259 -15.45 71.67 -87.76
CA ILE A 259 -14.90 71.89 -86.42
C ILE A 259 -15.82 71.28 -85.34
N GLU A 260 -17.14 71.50 -85.46
CA GLU A 260 -18.11 70.95 -84.52
C GLU A 260 -18.13 69.41 -84.55
N ALA A 261 -18.02 68.80 -85.74
CA ALA A 261 -17.92 67.35 -85.89
C ALA A 261 -16.64 66.79 -85.26
N GLN A 262 -15.50 67.46 -85.41
CA GLN A 262 -14.23 67.04 -84.80
C GLN A 262 -14.24 67.23 -83.27
N LEU A 263 -14.78 68.33 -82.75
CA LEU A 263 -14.95 68.55 -81.30
C LEU A 263 -15.81 67.45 -80.66
N LYS A 264 -16.94 67.10 -81.26
CA LYS A 264 -17.79 65.99 -80.77
C LYS A 264 -17.05 64.65 -80.81
N ARG A 265 -16.21 64.41 -81.81
CA ARG A 265 -15.38 63.19 -81.87
C ARG A 265 -14.31 63.18 -80.79
N LEU A 266 -13.68 64.32 -80.54
CA LEU A 266 -12.65 64.47 -79.52
C LEU A 266 -13.22 64.29 -78.11
N GLN A 267 -14.39 64.87 -77.83
CA GLN A 267 -15.14 64.67 -76.58
C GLN A 267 -15.42 63.18 -76.34
N ARG A 268 -15.97 62.45 -77.32
CA ARG A 268 -16.25 61.00 -77.19
C ARG A 268 -14.98 60.18 -76.93
N LEU A 269 -13.87 60.54 -77.55
CA LEU A 269 -12.59 59.87 -77.31
C LEU A 269 -12.04 60.18 -75.91
N GLN A 270 -12.24 61.40 -75.43
CA GLN A 270 -11.84 61.81 -74.08
C GLN A 270 -12.69 61.12 -73.00
N ASP A 271 -14.00 61.00 -73.20
CA ASP A 271 -14.91 60.28 -72.30
C ASP A 271 -14.59 58.78 -72.25
N THR A 272 -14.31 58.16 -73.41
CA THR A 272 -13.91 56.74 -73.44
C THR A 272 -12.56 56.51 -72.77
N LEU A 273 -11.59 57.42 -72.95
CA LEU A 273 -10.30 57.36 -72.26
C LEU A 273 -10.46 57.53 -70.73
N ALA A 274 -11.32 58.46 -70.28
CA ALA A 274 -11.63 58.64 -68.87
C ALA A 274 -12.30 57.39 -68.26
N HIS A 275 -13.27 56.79 -68.97
CA HIS A 275 -13.91 55.54 -68.56
C HIS A 275 -12.89 54.40 -68.38
N TRP A 276 -12.00 54.20 -69.37
CA TRP A 276 -10.98 53.15 -69.29
C TRP A 276 -9.94 53.42 -68.18
N ARG A 277 -9.56 54.68 -67.94
CA ARG A 277 -8.70 55.03 -66.80
C ARG A 277 -9.35 54.70 -65.47
N MET A 278 -10.63 55.04 -65.28
CA MET A 278 -11.37 54.72 -64.06
C MET A 278 -11.50 53.20 -63.87
N LYS A 279 -11.76 52.46 -64.95
CA LYS A 279 -11.86 50.99 -64.91
C LYS A 279 -10.53 50.31 -64.59
N ILE A 280 -9.42 50.81 -65.11
CA ILE A 280 -8.07 50.33 -64.76
C ILE A 280 -7.79 50.60 -63.28
N ALA A 281 -8.08 51.80 -62.78
CA ALA A 281 -7.87 52.15 -61.38
C ALA A 281 -8.72 51.29 -60.42
N SER A 282 -9.99 51.05 -60.75
CA SER A 282 -10.88 50.17 -59.96
C SER A 282 -10.34 48.74 -59.91
N ASN A 283 -9.96 48.17 -61.05
CA ASN A 283 -9.44 46.80 -61.13
C ASN A 283 -8.11 46.65 -60.39
N MET A 284 -7.23 47.67 -60.47
CA MET A 284 -5.98 47.67 -59.70
C MET A 284 -6.24 47.67 -58.20
N LYS A 285 -7.17 48.51 -57.72
CA LYS A 285 -7.57 48.54 -56.31
C LYS A 285 -8.18 47.21 -55.84
N GLU A 286 -9.09 46.64 -56.62
CA GLU A 286 -9.70 45.33 -56.32
C GLU A 286 -8.67 44.19 -56.31
N CYS A 287 -7.71 44.20 -57.23
CA CYS A 287 -6.61 43.24 -57.24
C CYS A 287 -5.70 43.39 -56.02
N ASP A 288 -5.37 44.61 -55.63
CA ASP A 288 -4.53 44.89 -54.47
C ASP A 288 -5.22 44.50 -53.16
N ASP A 289 -6.49 44.85 -52.99
CA ASP A 289 -7.28 44.48 -51.81
C ASP A 289 -7.43 42.95 -51.69
N ARG A 290 -7.74 42.26 -52.80
CA ARG A 290 -7.82 40.79 -52.84
C ARG A 290 -6.48 40.14 -52.52
N ASN A 291 -5.38 40.66 -53.07
CA ASN A 291 -4.03 40.16 -52.77
C ASN A 291 -3.64 40.43 -51.31
N ARG A 292 -4.07 41.55 -50.73
CA ARG A 292 -3.82 41.89 -49.32
C ARG A 292 -4.54 40.91 -48.40
N LEU A 293 -5.83 40.68 -48.61
CA LEU A 293 -6.64 39.74 -47.82
C LEU A 293 -6.07 38.31 -47.91
N MET A 294 -5.72 37.84 -49.12
CA MET A 294 -5.13 36.50 -49.30
C MET A 294 -3.77 36.36 -48.58
N LYS A 295 -2.97 37.44 -48.51
CA LYS A 295 -1.72 37.43 -47.73
C LYS A 295 -1.99 37.40 -46.23
N GLU A 296 -2.94 38.20 -45.75
CA GLU A 296 -3.34 38.23 -44.34
C GLU A 296 -3.84 36.85 -43.88
N GLU A 297 -4.71 36.21 -44.67
CA GLU A 297 -5.20 34.84 -44.41
C GLU A 297 -4.08 33.81 -44.41
N ARG A 298 -3.18 33.85 -45.42
CA ARG A 298 -2.00 32.98 -45.47
C ARG A 298 -1.14 33.15 -44.22
N ASP A 299 -0.91 34.38 -43.78
CA ASP A 299 -0.04 34.68 -42.64
C ASP A 299 -0.71 34.31 -41.31
N GLN A 300 -2.03 34.43 -41.20
CA GLN A 300 -2.80 33.89 -40.08
C GLN A 300 -2.70 32.36 -40.01
N ILE A 301 -2.93 31.65 -41.12
CA ILE A 301 -2.81 30.19 -41.18
C ILE A 301 -1.37 29.76 -40.87
N SER A 302 -0.36 30.48 -41.38
CA SER A 302 1.04 30.19 -41.09
C SER A 302 1.37 30.34 -39.60
N ARG A 303 0.85 31.38 -38.94
CA ARG A 303 0.99 31.56 -37.47
C ARG A 303 0.33 30.43 -36.70
N HIS A 304 -0.93 30.09 -37.04
CA HIS A 304 -1.61 28.95 -36.41
C HIS A 304 -0.86 27.63 -36.61
N PHE A 305 -0.28 27.40 -37.79
CA PHE A 305 0.55 26.22 -38.04
C PHE A 305 1.82 26.21 -37.17
N GLN A 306 2.51 27.35 -37.02
CA GLN A 306 3.69 27.46 -36.17
C GLN A 306 3.35 27.24 -34.69
N GLU A 307 2.26 27.83 -34.19
CA GLU A 307 1.77 27.62 -32.84
C GLU A 307 1.39 26.16 -32.58
N LEU A 308 0.67 25.53 -33.51
CA LEU A 308 0.30 24.12 -33.40
C LEU A 308 1.53 23.22 -33.41
N LYS A 309 2.52 23.50 -34.27
CA LYS A 309 3.79 22.77 -34.32
C LYS A 309 4.57 22.92 -33.01
N ALA A 310 4.60 24.12 -32.43
CA ALA A 310 5.23 24.36 -31.13
C ALA A 310 4.53 23.59 -30.01
N ARG A 311 3.19 23.60 -29.96
CA ARG A 311 2.40 22.81 -29.00
C ARG A 311 2.65 21.30 -29.17
N MET A 312 2.69 20.80 -30.41
CA MET A 312 2.97 19.40 -30.71
C MET A 312 4.35 18.97 -30.24
N ASN A 313 5.38 19.80 -30.48
CA ASN A 313 6.73 19.53 -30.04
C ASN A 313 6.83 19.54 -28.50
N LYS A 314 6.24 20.54 -27.84
CA LYS A 314 6.19 20.62 -26.38
C LYS A 314 5.54 19.37 -25.77
N MET A 315 4.41 18.93 -26.32
CA MET A 315 3.77 17.67 -25.90
C MET A 315 4.67 16.45 -26.10
N ARG A 316 5.39 16.35 -27.23
CA ARG A 316 6.33 15.26 -27.46
C ARG A 316 7.49 15.27 -26.47
N ASP A 317 8.03 16.45 -26.16
CA ASP A 317 9.13 16.61 -25.21
C ASP A 317 8.68 16.25 -23.79
N GLU A 318 7.49 16.71 -23.36
CA GLU A 318 6.89 16.38 -22.06
C GLU A 318 6.62 14.87 -21.91
N GLN A 319 6.03 14.23 -22.93
CA GLN A 319 5.81 12.79 -22.91
C GLN A 319 7.13 12.02 -22.96
N GLY A 320 8.13 12.51 -23.70
CA GLY A 320 9.48 11.96 -23.73
C GLY A 320 10.16 12.02 -22.35
N ALA A 321 10.08 13.16 -21.67
CA ALA A 321 10.60 13.34 -20.32
C ALA A 321 9.89 12.43 -19.31
N ARG A 322 8.56 12.34 -19.36
CA ARG A 322 7.77 11.46 -18.48
C ARG A 322 8.11 9.98 -18.69
N LEU A 323 8.28 9.55 -19.94
CA LEU A 323 8.70 8.18 -20.26
C LEU A 323 10.11 7.89 -19.75
N MET A 324 11.04 8.84 -19.92
CA MET A 324 12.40 8.73 -19.41
C MET A 324 12.41 8.59 -17.88
N GLU A 325 11.67 9.44 -17.17
CA GLU A 325 11.56 9.39 -15.71
C GLU A 325 10.95 8.06 -15.23
N MET A 326 9.86 7.62 -15.87
CA MET A 326 9.24 6.33 -15.56
C MET A 326 10.20 5.16 -15.80
N SER A 327 10.98 5.20 -16.89
CA SER A 327 11.98 4.17 -17.20
C SER A 327 13.10 4.13 -16.16
N ILE A 328 13.59 5.30 -15.72
CA ILE A 328 14.61 5.42 -14.68
C ILE A 328 14.07 4.90 -13.33
N SER A 329 12.86 5.33 -12.93
CA SER A 329 12.23 4.90 -11.69
C SER A 329 11.98 3.38 -11.67
N SER A 330 11.47 2.84 -12.79
CA SER A 330 11.26 1.39 -12.97
C SER A 330 12.59 0.62 -12.88
N ARG A 331 13.64 1.07 -13.59
CA ARG A 331 14.96 0.45 -13.52
C ARG A 331 15.54 0.49 -12.11
N LYS A 332 15.38 1.63 -11.39
CA LYS A 332 15.82 1.77 -10.00
C LYS A 332 15.08 0.78 -9.08
N CYS A 333 13.76 0.66 -9.23
CA CYS A 333 12.94 -0.30 -8.47
C CYS A 333 13.35 -1.76 -8.74
N VAL A 334 13.57 -2.11 -10.02
CA VAL A 334 14.07 -3.45 -10.39
C VAL A 334 15.45 -3.71 -9.80
N GLN A 335 16.34 -2.72 -9.77
CA GLN A 335 17.66 -2.85 -9.18
C GLN A 335 17.59 -3.04 -7.65
N THR A 336 16.72 -2.29 -6.96
CA THR A 336 16.51 -2.45 -5.52
C THR A 336 15.92 -3.82 -5.19
N LEU A 337 14.90 -4.28 -5.93
CA LEU A 337 14.32 -5.60 -5.75
C LEU A 337 15.34 -6.72 -6.02
N ASN A 338 16.16 -6.60 -7.07
CA ASN A 338 17.24 -7.55 -7.32
C ASN A 338 18.30 -7.56 -6.21
N SER A 339 18.59 -6.42 -5.59
CA SER A 339 19.50 -6.36 -4.44
C SER A 339 18.92 -7.05 -3.20
N GLN A 340 17.62 -6.86 -2.93
CA GLN A 340 16.92 -7.55 -1.84
C GLN A 340 16.83 -9.05 -2.09
N LYS A 341 16.52 -9.46 -3.33
CA LYS A 341 16.54 -10.86 -3.77
C LYS A 341 17.91 -11.49 -3.53
N LYS A 342 19.00 -10.84 -3.95
CA LYS A 342 20.37 -11.33 -3.69
C LYS A 342 20.64 -11.49 -2.20
N ARG A 343 20.24 -10.53 -1.37
CA ARG A 343 20.41 -10.61 0.09
C ARG A 343 19.61 -11.78 0.69
N ALA A 344 18.36 -11.97 0.26
CA ALA A 344 17.53 -13.11 0.68
C ALA A 344 18.16 -14.45 0.25
N GLU A 345 18.62 -14.57 -1.00
CA GLU A 345 19.35 -15.76 -1.46
C GLU A 345 20.61 -16.02 -0.65
N THR A 346 21.37 -14.99 -0.29
CA THR A 346 22.55 -15.13 0.57
C THR A 346 22.17 -15.65 1.96
N ILE A 347 21.11 -15.12 2.58
CA ILE A 347 20.59 -15.60 3.88
C ILE A 347 20.19 -17.08 3.79
N LEU A 348 19.45 -17.46 2.75
CA LEU A 348 19.04 -18.85 2.52
C LEU A 348 20.25 -19.78 2.33
N ARG A 349 21.25 -19.37 1.52
CA ARG A 349 22.49 -20.15 1.35
C ARG A 349 23.24 -20.34 2.67
N TYR A 350 23.33 -19.30 3.51
CA TYR A 350 23.94 -19.43 4.84
C TYR A 350 23.12 -20.35 5.75
N ALA A 351 21.79 -20.25 5.73
CA ALA A 351 20.91 -21.15 6.48
C ALA A 351 21.09 -22.61 6.04
N GLU A 352 21.12 -22.89 4.73
CA GLU A 352 21.39 -24.22 4.18
C GLU A 352 22.77 -24.76 4.56
N LEU A 353 23.81 -23.92 4.47
CA LEU A 353 25.17 -24.30 4.84
C LEU A 353 25.26 -24.64 6.34
N ASN A 354 24.66 -23.81 7.20
CA ASN A 354 24.63 -24.02 8.64
C ASN A 354 23.82 -25.27 9.00
N ARG A 355 22.70 -25.52 8.30
CA ARG A 355 21.86 -26.71 8.51
C ARG A 355 22.60 -28.03 8.27
N LYS A 356 23.67 -28.05 7.46
CA LYS A 356 24.53 -29.24 7.30
C LYS A 356 25.25 -29.64 8.59
N LEU A 357 25.57 -28.66 9.44
CA LEU A 357 26.27 -28.86 10.72
C LEU A 357 25.33 -29.13 11.90
N GLU A 358 24.02 -28.99 11.70
CA GLU A 358 23.01 -29.31 12.70
C GLU A 358 22.86 -30.83 12.88
N THR A 359 22.60 -31.26 14.12
CA THR A 359 22.29 -32.65 14.43
C THR A 359 20.92 -33.05 13.86
N ASP A 360 20.69 -34.35 13.63
CA ASP A 360 19.38 -34.80 13.12
C ASP A 360 18.22 -34.44 14.05
N ARG A 361 18.47 -34.42 15.37
CA ARG A 361 17.50 -33.94 16.36
C ARG A 361 17.10 -32.48 16.14
N GLU A 362 18.06 -31.62 15.80
CA GLU A 362 17.81 -30.20 15.54
C GLU A 362 17.21 -29.94 14.16
N LYS A 363 17.50 -30.79 13.17
CA LYS A 363 16.86 -30.70 11.86
C LYS A 363 15.38 -31.07 11.90
N VAL A 364 15.00 -32.00 12.79
CA VAL A 364 13.62 -32.48 12.97
C VAL A 364 12.84 -31.59 13.94
N LEU A 365 13.47 -31.12 15.02
CA LEU A 365 12.90 -30.13 15.95
C LEU A 365 13.82 -28.91 16.09
N PRO A 366 13.78 -27.96 15.12
CA PRO A 366 14.62 -26.75 15.16
C PRO A 366 14.23 -25.77 16.26
N PHE A 367 12.95 -25.75 16.62
CA PHE A 367 12.37 -24.89 17.65
C PHE A 367 12.01 -25.79 18.82
N HIS A 368 12.77 -25.69 19.91
CA HIS A 368 12.47 -26.46 21.11
C HIS A 368 11.39 -25.71 21.88
N PRO A 369 10.24 -26.33 22.19
CA PRO A 369 9.40 -25.81 23.25
C PRO A 369 10.26 -25.88 24.51
N ILE A 370 10.66 -24.73 25.05
CA ILE A 370 11.02 -24.71 26.46
C ILE A 370 9.74 -25.19 27.14
N VAL A 371 9.81 -26.36 27.78
CA VAL A 371 8.73 -26.86 28.63
C VAL A 371 8.63 -25.91 29.82
N ILE A 372 7.97 -24.77 29.60
CA ILE A 372 7.02 -24.24 30.55
C ILE A 372 5.74 -24.99 30.19
N ALA A 373 5.18 -25.68 31.18
CA ALA A 373 4.02 -26.54 31.02
C ALA A 373 2.85 -25.78 30.37
N GLU A 374 2.70 -25.92 29.07
CA GLU A 374 1.45 -25.70 28.36
C GLU A 374 1.22 -26.94 27.52
N GLU A 375 0.37 -27.82 28.05
CA GLU A 375 -0.31 -28.84 27.28
C GLU A 375 -1.17 -28.10 26.25
N ASP A 376 -0.77 -28.12 24.99
CA ASP A 376 -1.75 -28.13 23.90
C ASP A 376 -1.14 -28.80 22.67
N ALA A 377 -1.53 -30.07 22.51
CA ALA A 377 -1.39 -30.81 21.29
C ALA A 377 -2.61 -30.51 20.41
N SER A 378 -2.47 -29.55 19.50
CA SER A 378 -3.38 -29.44 18.36
C SER A 378 -2.62 -29.04 17.10
N ILE A 379 -2.47 -30.00 16.19
CA ILE A 379 -2.25 -29.76 14.77
C ILE A 379 -3.41 -30.49 14.09
N PRO A 380 -4.27 -29.78 13.36
CA PRO A 380 -4.07 -29.73 11.91
C PRO A 380 -4.35 -28.35 11.30
N ASP A 381 -3.39 -27.78 10.57
CA ASP A 381 -3.69 -26.70 9.64
C ASP A 381 -2.78 -26.77 8.40
N ASP A 382 -3.24 -27.52 7.40
CA ASP A 382 -2.58 -27.69 6.11
C ASP A 382 -3.13 -26.69 5.06
N LEU A 383 -3.81 -25.62 5.49
CA LEU A 383 -4.35 -24.58 4.60
C LEU A 383 -3.96 -23.15 5.00
N MET A 384 -3.48 -22.90 6.23
CA MET A 384 -3.06 -21.57 6.69
C MET A 384 -1.57 -21.24 6.39
N THR A 385 -0.79 -22.25 6.03
CA THR A 385 0.67 -22.17 5.82
C THR A 385 1.06 -21.39 4.56
N GLU A 386 0.23 -21.41 3.50
CA GLU A 386 0.53 -20.69 2.25
C GLU A 386 0.20 -19.19 2.32
N ALA A 387 -0.81 -18.79 3.11
CA ALA A 387 -1.17 -17.38 3.31
C ALA A 387 -0.17 -16.65 4.24
N ASN A 388 0.34 -17.35 5.26
CA ASN A 388 1.31 -16.80 6.20
C ASN A 388 2.72 -16.64 5.59
N ALA A 389 3.05 -17.40 4.53
CA ALA A 389 4.35 -17.33 3.86
C ALA A 389 4.54 -16.08 2.96
N LEU A 390 3.48 -15.34 2.69
CA LEU A 390 3.48 -14.14 1.83
C LEU A 390 3.36 -12.82 2.61
N SER A 391 3.33 -12.88 3.95
CA SER A 391 3.21 -11.68 4.78
C SER A 391 4.56 -11.01 5.04
N SER A 392 4.57 -9.67 5.07
CA SER A 392 5.74 -8.86 5.41
C SER A 392 6.00 -8.77 6.92
N TYR A 393 5.10 -9.31 7.74
CA TYR A 393 5.20 -9.33 9.19
C TYR A 393 5.15 -10.77 9.74
N ALA A 394 5.89 -11.02 10.83
CA ALA A 394 5.88 -12.31 11.52
C ALA A 394 4.61 -12.45 12.36
N LEU A 395 4.02 -13.64 12.33
CA LEU A 395 2.86 -14.01 13.12
C LEU A 395 3.31 -15.00 14.20
N GLY A 396 2.85 -14.80 15.43
CA GLY A 396 3.10 -15.71 16.53
C GLY A 396 2.24 -16.98 16.41
N PRO A 397 2.45 -17.98 17.28
CA PRO A 397 1.65 -19.21 17.33
C PRO A 397 0.14 -18.94 17.45
N ASN A 398 -0.23 -17.78 17.99
CA ASN A 398 -1.61 -17.37 18.25
C ASN A 398 -2.23 -16.58 17.09
N GLY A 399 -1.55 -16.50 15.93
CA GLY A 399 -2.02 -15.74 14.76
C GLY A 399 -1.97 -14.20 14.92
N LYS A 400 -1.40 -13.69 16.02
CA LYS A 400 -1.18 -12.25 16.25
C LYS A 400 0.16 -11.79 15.64
N PRO A 401 0.26 -10.54 15.12
CA PRO A 401 1.53 -10.00 14.65
C PRO A 401 2.53 -9.91 15.81
N VAL A 402 3.72 -10.44 15.60
CA VAL A 402 4.84 -10.32 16.52
C VAL A 402 5.41 -8.90 16.39
N GLU A 403 5.92 -8.32 17.47
CA GLU A 403 6.68 -7.07 17.38
C GLU A 403 8.04 -7.29 16.72
N GLU A 404 8.55 -6.29 15.99
CA GLU A 404 9.82 -6.40 15.24
C GLU A 404 11.01 -6.84 16.12
N TRP A 405 11.02 -6.43 17.39
CA TRP A 405 12.05 -6.81 18.38
C TRP A 405 12.08 -8.31 18.68
N ASN A 406 10.92 -8.97 18.58
CA ASN A 406 10.75 -10.38 18.96
C ASN A 406 10.78 -11.32 17.73
N TYR A 407 11.03 -10.80 16.52
CA TYR A 407 11.05 -11.60 15.28
C TYR A 407 12.09 -12.72 15.30
N MET A 408 13.19 -12.52 16.01
CA MET A 408 14.33 -13.41 16.01
C MET A 408 14.41 -14.27 17.28
N ASP A 409 13.39 -14.24 18.15
CA ASP A 409 13.41 -14.94 19.43
C ASP A 409 13.63 -16.45 19.25
N GLU A 410 12.92 -17.08 18.31
CA GLU A 410 13.10 -18.50 18.00
C GLU A 410 14.49 -18.81 17.43
N PHE A 411 15.05 -17.90 16.63
CA PHE A 411 16.43 -18.01 16.15
C PHE A 411 17.43 -17.93 17.31
N PHE A 412 17.25 -16.98 18.23
CA PHE A 412 18.11 -16.82 19.40
C PHE A 412 17.98 -17.96 20.39
N LYS A 413 16.78 -18.53 20.59
CA LYS A 413 16.58 -19.76 21.38
C LYS A 413 17.41 -20.91 20.79
N ARG A 414 17.34 -21.11 19.46
CA ARG A 414 18.13 -22.14 18.76
C ARG A 414 19.63 -21.88 18.89
N TYR A 415 20.06 -20.63 18.73
CA TYR A 415 21.46 -20.22 18.89
C TYR A 415 21.98 -20.48 20.32
N ASN A 416 21.20 -20.10 21.34
CA ASN A 416 21.56 -20.27 22.75
C ASN A 416 21.70 -21.75 23.12
N LYS A 417 20.83 -22.62 22.61
CA LYS A 417 20.96 -24.07 22.81
C LYS A 417 22.29 -24.60 22.26
N VAL A 418 22.61 -24.28 21.01
CA VAL A 418 23.89 -24.70 20.39
C VAL A 418 25.09 -24.12 21.15
N LEU A 419 24.97 -22.90 21.68
CA LEU A 419 25.99 -22.30 22.52
C LEU A 419 26.20 -23.07 23.84
N LEU A 420 25.12 -23.50 24.50
CA LEU A 420 25.18 -24.33 25.70
C LEU A 420 25.81 -25.69 25.40
N ASP A 421 25.43 -26.33 24.30
CA ASP A 421 26.01 -27.61 23.86
C ASP A 421 27.52 -27.46 23.56
N LYS A 422 27.92 -26.36 22.89
CA LYS A 422 29.32 -26.03 22.67
C LYS A 422 30.09 -25.85 23.98
N MET A 423 29.52 -25.16 24.96
CA MET A 423 30.14 -24.98 26.29
C MET A 423 30.26 -26.32 27.03
N ALA A 424 29.25 -27.19 26.97
CA ALA A 424 29.29 -28.52 27.58
C ALA A 424 30.36 -29.41 26.95
N ILE A 425 30.47 -29.42 25.62
CA ILE A 425 31.54 -30.11 24.89
C ILE A 425 32.92 -29.53 25.27
N GLY A 426 33.03 -28.21 25.39
CA GLY A 426 34.25 -27.52 25.83
C GLY A 426 34.73 -28.01 27.20
N ARG A 427 33.85 -27.99 28.21
CA ARG A 427 34.17 -28.50 29.56
C ARG A 427 34.54 -29.98 29.54
N LYS A 428 33.83 -30.80 28.77
CA LYS A 428 34.13 -32.23 28.67
C LYS A 428 35.49 -32.47 28.00
N LYS A 429 35.85 -31.68 26.99
CA LYS A 429 37.18 -31.72 26.37
C LYS A 429 38.27 -31.32 27.37
N GLU A 430 38.07 -30.25 28.15
CA GLU A 430 39.01 -29.83 29.19
C GLU A 430 39.20 -30.91 30.25
N SER A 431 38.11 -31.50 30.76
CA SER A 431 38.15 -32.61 31.71
C SER A 431 38.90 -33.82 31.16
N LEU A 432 38.59 -34.23 29.92
CA LEU A 432 39.29 -35.34 29.27
C LEU A 432 40.76 -35.02 29.00
N SER A 433 41.09 -33.76 28.72
CA SER A 433 42.48 -33.33 28.54
C SER A 433 43.25 -33.35 29.86
N ALA A 434 42.62 -32.96 30.97
CA ALA A 434 43.19 -33.05 32.30
C ALA A 434 43.42 -34.52 32.68
N GLU A 435 42.39 -35.37 32.53
CA GLU A 435 42.50 -36.82 32.79
C GLU A 435 43.57 -37.47 31.90
N ASN A 436 43.67 -37.11 30.61
CA ASN A 436 44.74 -37.60 29.75
C ASN A 436 46.12 -37.12 30.22
N GLY A 437 46.22 -35.88 30.71
CA GLY A 437 47.42 -35.34 31.35
C GLY A 437 47.81 -36.15 32.58
N ASP A 438 46.86 -36.44 33.46
CA ASP A 438 47.05 -37.23 34.67
C ASP A 438 47.45 -38.67 34.33
N LEU A 439 46.76 -39.31 33.39
CA LEU A 439 47.11 -40.65 32.90
C LEU A 439 48.51 -40.69 32.27
N ARG A 440 48.90 -39.67 31.50
CA ARG A 440 50.27 -39.55 30.98
C ARG A 440 51.29 -39.36 32.09
N SER A 441 50.95 -38.59 33.13
CA SER A 441 51.81 -38.40 34.31
C SER A 441 51.97 -39.71 35.09
N ILE A 442 50.88 -40.44 35.34
CA ILE A 442 50.88 -41.74 36.01
C ILE A 442 51.65 -42.76 35.18
N LEU A 443 51.47 -42.80 33.86
CA LEU A 443 52.20 -43.68 32.97
C LEU A 443 53.70 -43.34 32.98
N LYS A 444 54.05 -42.06 32.98
CA LYS A 444 55.44 -41.60 33.13
C LYS A 444 56.01 -42.09 34.46
N GLN A 445 55.32 -41.88 35.57
CA GLN A 445 55.73 -42.35 36.90
C GLN A 445 55.88 -43.87 36.97
N TYR A 446 55.00 -44.63 36.33
CA TYR A 446 55.07 -46.09 36.26
C TYR A 446 56.27 -46.57 35.43
N LEU A 447 56.52 -45.95 34.28
CA LEU A 447 57.69 -46.23 33.44
C LEU A 447 59.00 -45.86 34.15
N ASP A 448 59.04 -44.72 34.83
CA ASP A 448 60.15 -44.28 35.68
C ASP A 448 60.35 -45.20 36.92
N GLY A 449 59.29 -45.85 37.41
CA GLY A 449 59.38 -46.88 38.46
C GLY A 449 59.94 -48.22 37.98
N ILE A 450 59.89 -48.52 36.68
CA ILE A 450 60.36 -49.79 36.09
C ILE A 450 61.72 -49.62 35.39
N SER A 451 61.99 -48.43 34.86
CA SER A 451 63.21 -48.08 34.12
C SER A 451 64.12 -47.21 34.96
N VAL A 452 65.42 -47.53 35.02
CA VAL A 452 66.40 -46.69 35.72
C VAL A 452 66.88 -45.57 34.79
N ASN A 453 66.22 -44.40 34.86
CA ASN A 453 66.59 -43.19 34.13
C ASN A 453 67.30 -42.15 35.02
N ALA A 454 68.03 -41.20 34.43
CA ALA A 454 68.78 -40.18 35.15
C ALA A 454 67.88 -39.28 36.04
N ASP A 455 66.66 -38.99 35.59
CA ASP A 455 65.67 -38.22 36.36
C ASP A 455 65.19 -38.98 37.61
N VAL A 456 65.09 -40.32 37.53
CA VAL A 456 64.70 -41.18 38.66
C VAL A 456 65.77 -41.22 39.74
N MET A 457 67.05 -41.06 39.37
CA MET A 457 68.19 -41.09 40.30
C MET A 457 68.43 -39.73 40.99
N THR A 458 67.81 -38.65 40.50
CA THR A 458 67.93 -37.30 41.08
C THR A 458 66.79 -36.96 42.03
N GLU A 459 65.60 -37.54 41.83
CA GLU A 459 64.46 -37.44 42.76
C GLU A 459 64.50 -38.52 43.85
N PRO A 460 63.82 -38.33 45.01
CA PRO A 460 63.74 -39.34 46.05
C PRO A 460 63.13 -40.63 45.50
N ASN A 461 63.89 -41.73 45.51
CA ASN A 461 63.49 -42.98 44.88
C ASN A 461 63.67 -44.17 45.86
N PRO A 462 63.01 -45.32 45.62
CA PRO A 462 63.19 -46.51 46.44
C PRO A 462 64.47 -47.30 46.11
N LEU A 463 65.19 -46.92 45.05
CA LEU A 463 66.40 -47.61 44.57
C LEU A 463 67.68 -47.16 45.28
N PHE A 464 67.75 -45.92 45.77
CA PHE A 464 68.91 -45.38 46.49
C PHE A 464 68.47 -44.44 47.63
N VAL A 465 68.39 -44.97 48.85
CA VAL A 465 67.83 -44.27 50.02
C VAL A 465 68.94 -43.60 50.84
N LEU A 466 68.94 -42.27 50.88
CA LEU A 466 69.80 -41.45 51.74
C LEU A 466 68.94 -40.73 52.79
N ASN A 467 69.32 -40.81 54.07
CA ASN A 467 68.66 -40.11 55.19
C ASN A 467 67.14 -40.34 55.31
N ASN A 468 66.68 -41.59 55.20
CA ASN A 468 65.25 -41.99 55.29
C ASN A 468 64.29 -41.24 54.34
N ARG A 469 64.79 -40.62 53.27
CA ARG A 469 63.96 -39.99 52.25
C ARG A 469 63.63 -41.03 51.17
N THR A 470 62.44 -41.60 51.23
CA THR A 470 61.88 -42.50 50.21
C THR A 470 60.53 -41.98 49.73
N ASN A 471 60.14 -42.31 48.50
CA ASN A 471 58.83 -41.98 47.95
C ASN A 471 57.75 -43.06 48.25
N ILE A 472 58.02 -43.93 49.22
CA ILE A 472 57.09 -44.98 49.65
C ILE A 472 56.15 -44.36 50.69
N GLN A 473 55.01 -43.84 50.26
CA GLN A 473 53.94 -43.47 51.17
C GLN A 473 53.31 -44.74 51.77
N ALA A 474 53.71 -45.11 52.99
CA ALA A 474 53.08 -46.15 53.80
C ALA A 474 51.89 -45.63 54.63
N ALA A 475 51.16 -44.64 54.11
CA ALA A 475 49.91 -44.19 54.68
C ALA A 475 48.81 -44.38 53.64
N ALA A 476 47.77 -45.15 53.99
CA ALA A 476 46.56 -45.21 53.20
C ALA A 476 46.04 -43.78 53.04
N VAL A 477 45.96 -43.32 51.78
CA VAL A 477 45.09 -42.20 51.43
C VAL A 477 43.68 -42.70 51.68
N LEU A 478 43.17 -42.46 52.89
CA LEU A 478 41.73 -42.38 53.09
C LEU A 478 41.29 -41.20 52.24
N SER A 479 40.67 -41.49 51.09
CA SER A 479 39.92 -40.47 50.37
C SER A 479 38.85 -39.94 51.32
N GLU A 480 38.99 -38.71 51.79
CA GLU A 480 37.86 -37.93 52.31
C GLU A 480 37.02 -37.41 51.14
N ASP A 481 36.64 -38.30 50.22
CA ASP A 481 35.50 -38.04 49.36
C ASP A 481 34.27 -38.59 50.10
N PRO A 482 33.28 -37.76 50.44
CA PRO A 482 32.04 -38.26 51.00
C PRO A 482 31.42 -39.20 49.97
N ILE A 483 31.15 -40.43 50.40
CA ILE A 483 30.31 -41.40 49.69
C ILE A 483 29.06 -40.64 49.22
N THR A 484 28.84 -40.56 47.91
CA THR A 484 27.57 -40.10 47.35
C THR A 484 26.50 -41.09 47.76
N VAL A 485 25.90 -40.88 48.93
CA VAL A 485 24.63 -41.50 49.30
C VAL A 485 23.61 -40.94 48.31
N GLN A 486 23.15 -41.77 47.38
CA GLN A 486 21.87 -41.51 46.73
C GLN A 486 20.79 -41.57 47.80
N SER A 487 20.46 -40.41 48.36
CA SER A 487 19.23 -40.21 49.11
C SER A 487 18.07 -40.34 48.13
N ALA A 488 17.51 -41.54 48.02
CA ALA A 488 16.15 -41.70 47.54
C ALA A 488 15.22 -41.01 48.56
N ASN A 489 14.39 -40.10 48.05
CA ASN A 489 13.33 -39.36 48.74
C ASN A 489 13.75 -38.35 49.82
N ILE A 490 13.88 -37.09 49.40
CA ILE A 490 13.57 -35.93 50.25
C ILE A 490 12.51 -35.10 49.53
N VAL A 491 11.31 -35.11 50.08
CA VAL A 491 10.25 -34.14 49.80
C VAL A 491 10.66 -32.82 50.44
N VAL A 492 10.99 -31.81 49.62
CA VAL A 492 11.31 -30.47 50.12
C VAL A 492 10.02 -29.69 50.30
N ASN A 493 9.69 -29.42 51.57
CA ASN A 493 8.60 -28.53 51.96
C ASN A 493 9.07 -27.07 51.80
N GLN A 494 8.48 -26.36 50.83
CA GLN A 494 8.75 -24.95 50.53
C GLN A 494 8.15 -24.05 51.64
N ARG A 495 8.94 -23.71 52.68
CA ARG A 495 8.51 -22.63 53.59
C ARG A 495 9.61 -21.77 54.23
N ALA A 496 10.88 -21.91 53.82
CA ALA A 496 11.99 -21.22 54.50
C ALA A 496 12.79 -20.21 53.64
N MET A 497 12.33 -19.88 52.43
CA MET A 497 13.02 -18.90 51.56
C MET A 497 12.31 -17.53 51.47
N MET A 498 11.55 -17.16 52.51
CA MET A 498 10.87 -15.85 52.61
C MET A 498 11.18 -15.09 53.90
N GLN A 499 12.30 -15.37 54.57
CA GLN A 499 12.77 -14.53 55.68
C GLN A 499 14.29 -14.46 55.68
N ARG A 500 14.83 -13.58 54.82
CA ARG A 500 16.06 -12.82 55.08
C ARG A 500 16.03 -11.59 54.19
N GLN A 501 15.81 -10.46 54.87
CA GLN A 501 15.95 -9.09 54.36
C GLN A 501 17.37 -8.81 53.88
#